data_AF-A0A529HHI0-F1
#
_entry.id   AF-A0A529HHI0-F1
#
_cell.length_a   1.000
_cell.length_b   1.000
_cell.length_c   1.000
_cell.angle_alpha   90.00
_cell.angle_beta   90.00
_cell.angle_gamma   90.00
#
_symmetry.space_group_name_H-M   'P 1'
#
loop_
_entity.id
_entity.type
_entity.pdbx_description
1 polymer ?
#
loop_
_entity_poly.entity_id
_entity_poly.type
_entity_poly.pdbx_seq_one_letter_code
_entity_poly.pdbx_strand_id
1 'polypeptide(L)'
;NEDSAEAGAFLSKAFGAAIFLIFLVLLMQFNKFTSVWLVLSCVVMATVGVFLGLLLTGEAFGIVMSGIGVIALAGVVVNNNIVLIDTYDRLREEGWDKMDAVLQTCRERARPVVLTAVSAILGVLPIAFGLDLEIFHHETTINAPSTQWWISLSSAIV
;
A
#
# COMPACT_ATOMS: atom_id res chain seq x y z
N ASN A 1 -24.42 -16.20 -1.09
CA ASN A 1 -23.35 -17.08 -0.54
C ASN A 1 -22.47 -17.69 -1.62
N GLU A 2 -22.94 -17.89 -2.85
CA GLU A 2 -22.11 -18.33 -3.99
C GLU A 2 -21.26 -17.18 -4.56
N ASP A 3 -21.88 -16.02 -4.84
CA ASP A 3 -21.18 -14.84 -5.38
C ASP A 3 -20.01 -14.36 -4.51
N SER A 4 -20.17 -14.40 -3.18
CA SER A 4 -19.11 -14.03 -2.23
C SER A 4 -17.96 -15.04 -2.22
N ALA A 5 -18.26 -16.33 -2.42
CA ALA A 5 -17.24 -17.38 -2.49
C ALA A 5 -16.48 -17.34 -3.81
N GLU A 6 -17.17 -17.09 -4.92
CA GLU A 6 -16.57 -16.92 -6.24
C GLU A 6 -15.70 -15.66 -6.29
N ALA A 7 -16.19 -14.54 -5.75
CA ALA A 7 -15.40 -13.31 -5.61
C ALA A 7 -14.17 -13.51 -4.71
N GLY A 8 -14.29 -14.28 -3.62
CA GLY A 8 -13.16 -14.61 -2.74
C GLY A 8 -12.10 -15.46 -3.44
N ALA A 9 -12.51 -16.46 -4.22
CA ALA A 9 -11.59 -17.30 -4.99
C ALA A 9 -10.89 -16.51 -6.11
N PHE A 10 -11.62 -15.65 -6.82
CA PHE A 10 -11.07 -14.74 -7.81
C PHE A 10 -10.03 -13.80 -7.18
N LEU A 11 -10.36 -13.18 -6.05
CA LEU A 11 -9.47 -12.27 -5.35
C LEU A 11 -8.22 -12.99 -4.82
N SER A 12 -8.36 -14.16 -4.23
CA SER A 12 -7.19 -14.94 -3.76
C SER A 12 -6.25 -15.28 -4.92
N LYS A 13 -6.80 -15.63 -6.08
CA LYS A 13 -6.01 -15.90 -7.29
C LYS A 13 -5.34 -14.62 -7.81
N ALA A 14 -6.07 -13.51 -7.84
CA ALA A 14 -5.56 -12.20 -8.25
C ALA A 14 -4.45 -11.71 -7.31
N PHE A 15 -4.61 -11.86 -6.01
CA PHE A 15 -3.63 -11.51 -4.99
C PHE A 15 -2.36 -12.35 -5.11
N GLY A 16 -2.50 -13.66 -5.29
CA GLY A 16 -1.37 -14.55 -5.57
C GLY A 16 -0.63 -14.17 -6.86
N ALA A 17 -1.36 -13.86 -7.93
CA ALA A 17 -0.76 -13.40 -9.19
C ALA A 17 -0.05 -12.05 -9.03
N ALA A 18 -0.64 -11.11 -8.28
CA ALA A 18 -0.04 -9.80 -8.01
C ALA A 18 1.27 -9.93 -7.21
N ILE A 19 1.28 -10.71 -6.13
CA ILE A 19 2.51 -10.97 -5.36
C ILE A 19 3.57 -11.64 -6.23
N PHE A 20 3.18 -12.60 -7.07
CA PHE A 20 4.11 -13.27 -7.97
C PHE A 20 4.73 -12.30 -8.99
N LEU A 21 3.92 -11.41 -9.59
CA LEU A 21 4.41 -10.37 -10.49
C LEU A 21 5.33 -9.38 -9.77
N ILE A 22 4.96 -8.92 -8.57
CA ILE A 22 5.79 -8.06 -7.73
C ILE A 22 7.13 -8.74 -7.45
N PHE A 23 7.12 -10.02 -7.07
CA PHE A 23 8.33 -10.81 -6.85
C PHE A 23 9.24 -10.83 -8.10
N LEU A 24 8.68 -11.10 -9.29
CA LEU A 24 9.46 -11.14 -10.53
C LEU A 24 10.08 -9.77 -10.86
N VAL A 25 9.32 -8.69 -10.73
CA VAL A 25 9.80 -7.32 -10.97
C VAL A 25 10.91 -6.97 -9.98
N LEU A 26 10.73 -7.27 -8.69
CA LEU A 26 11.73 -7.01 -7.66
C LEU A 26 13.00 -7.84 -7.85
N LEU A 27 12.87 -9.09 -8.28
CA LEU A 27 14.02 -9.96 -8.55
C LEU A 27 14.84 -9.43 -9.73
N MET A 28 14.16 -8.97 -10.80
CA MET A 28 14.82 -8.29 -11.92
C MET A 28 15.47 -6.96 -11.49
N GLN A 29 14.85 -6.21 -10.57
CA GLN A 29 15.35 -4.92 -10.10
C GLN A 29 16.61 -5.06 -9.23
N PHE A 30 16.56 -5.89 -8.19
CA PHE A 30 17.62 -5.94 -7.18
C PHE A 30 18.69 -7.00 -7.45
N ASN A 31 18.36 -8.01 -8.26
CA ASN A 31 19.22 -9.18 -8.49
C ASN A 31 19.73 -9.86 -7.18
N LYS A 32 19.05 -9.60 -6.05
CA LYS A 32 19.39 -10.07 -4.70
C LYS A 32 18.15 -10.59 -4.00
N PHE A 33 18.10 -11.89 -3.71
CA PHE A 33 16.95 -12.52 -3.05
C PHE A 33 16.63 -11.92 -1.66
N THR A 34 17.65 -11.53 -0.90
CA THR A 34 17.46 -10.95 0.44
C THR A 34 16.67 -9.63 0.38
N SER A 35 17.01 -8.76 -0.57
CA SER A 35 16.33 -7.48 -0.80
C SER A 35 14.87 -7.71 -1.21
N VAL A 36 14.61 -8.65 -2.11
CA VAL A 36 13.23 -9.01 -2.52
C VAL A 36 12.42 -9.53 -1.33
N TRP A 37 13.01 -10.41 -0.52
CA TRP A 37 12.30 -11.01 0.62
C TRP A 37 11.95 -9.98 1.68
N LEU A 38 12.84 -9.02 1.93
CA LEU A 38 12.56 -7.86 2.79
C LEU A 38 11.34 -7.08 2.30
N VAL A 39 11.29 -6.71 1.01
CA VAL A 39 10.14 -5.98 0.45
C VAL A 39 8.85 -6.78 0.57
N LEU A 40 8.87 -8.07 0.25
CA LEU A 40 7.69 -8.92 0.35
C LEU A 40 7.19 -9.05 1.80
N SER A 41 8.09 -9.10 2.79
CA SER A 41 7.70 -9.09 4.21
C SER A 41 6.96 -7.80 4.59
N CYS A 42 7.36 -6.65 4.04
CA CYS A 42 6.68 -5.38 4.26
C CYS A 42 5.27 -5.36 3.67
N VAL A 43 5.04 -6.02 2.52
CA VAL A 43 3.70 -6.16 1.94
C VAL A 43 2.77 -6.94 2.87
N VAL A 44 3.25 -8.04 3.45
CA VAL A 44 2.46 -8.82 4.44
C VAL A 44 2.13 -7.96 5.67
N MET A 45 3.11 -7.21 6.18
CA MET A 45 2.91 -6.31 7.32
C MET A 45 1.89 -5.20 6.99
N ALA A 46 1.93 -4.67 5.77
CA ALA A 46 0.96 -3.71 5.26
C ALA A 46 -0.46 -4.28 5.22
N THR A 47 -0.64 -5.51 4.75
CA THR A 47 -1.93 -6.19 4.78
C THR A 47 -2.46 -6.33 6.21
N VAL A 48 -1.62 -6.65 7.18
CA VAL A 48 -2.01 -6.68 8.61
C VAL A 48 -2.45 -5.29 9.09
N GLY A 49 -1.76 -4.23 8.66
CA GLY A 49 -2.14 -2.84 8.92
C GLY A 49 -3.56 -2.51 8.45
N VAL A 50 -3.94 -2.97 7.25
CA VAL A 50 -5.30 -2.79 6.71
C VAL A 50 -6.35 -3.48 7.59
N PHE A 51 -6.11 -4.73 7.99
CA PHE A 51 -7.03 -5.44 8.87
C PHE A 51 -7.17 -4.75 10.23
N LEU A 52 -6.08 -4.20 10.78
CA LEU A 52 -6.13 -3.40 12.00
C LEU A 52 -6.89 -2.08 11.81
N GLY A 53 -6.71 -1.40 10.68
CA GLY A 53 -7.42 -0.17 10.34
C GLY A 53 -8.93 -0.39 10.29
N LEU A 54 -9.37 -1.42 9.56
CA LEU A 54 -10.78 -1.81 9.45
C LEU A 54 -11.38 -2.21 10.81
N LEU A 55 -10.60 -2.88 11.66
CA LEU A 55 -11.02 -3.23 13.01
C LEU A 55 -11.25 -1.98 13.89
N LEU A 56 -10.42 -0.95 13.74
CA LEU A 56 -10.53 0.31 14.48
C LEU A 56 -11.68 1.18 13.99
N THR A 57 -11.94 1.23 12.68
CA THR A 57 -13.08 1.95 12.10
C THR A 57 -14.40 1.19 12.23
N GLY A 58 -14.36 -0.10 12.58
CA GLY A 58 -15.55 -0.93 12.73
C GLY A 58 -16.17 -1.34 11.39
N GLU A 59 -15.41 -1.25 10.30
CA GLU A 59 -15.88 -1.57 8.95
C GLU A 59 -15.67 -3.05 8.63
N ALA A 60 -16.64 -3.64 7.93
CA ALA A 60 -16.50 -5.01 7.43
C ALA A 60 -15.53 -5.05 6.25
N PHE A 61 -14.72 -6.11 6.18
CA PHE A 61 -13.84 -6.34 5.04
C PHE A 61 -14.65 -6.68 3.79
N GLY A 62 -14.74 -5.74 2.85
CA GLY A 62 -15.36 -5.94 1.55
C GLY A 62 -14.41 -6.67 0.61
N ILE A 63 -14.71 -7.92 0.25
CA ILE A 63 -13.83 -8.80 -0.55
C ILE A 63 -13.29 -8.07 -1.80
N VAL A 64 -14.16 -7.40 -2.56
CA VAL A 64 -13.74 -6.74 -3.81
C VAL A 64 -13.07 -5.39 -3.54
N MET A 65 -13.74 -4.45 -2.86
CA MET A 65 -13.23 -3.08 -2.71
C MET A 65 -12.04 -2.98 -1.75
N SER A 66 -12.10 -3.62 -0.58
CA SER A 66 -10.98 -3.65 0.35
C SER A 66 -9.82 -4.48 -0.23
N GLY A 67 -10.11 -5.54 -1.00
CA GLY A 67 -9.10 -6.31 -1.72
C GLY A 67 -8.31 -5.48 -2.73
N ILE A 68 -9.00 -4.66 -3.53
CA ILE A 68 -8.35 -3.71 -4.45
C ILE A 68 -7.53 -2.68 -3.67
N GLY A 69 -8.05 -2.18 -2.54
CA GLY A 69 -7.34 -1.25 -1.64
C GLY A 69 -6.03 -1.85 -1.12
N VAL A 70 -6.03 -3.11 -0.66
CA VAL A 70 -4.82 -3.81 -0.20
C VAL A 70 -3.79 -3.94 -1.33
N ILE A 71 -4.23 -4.28 -2.55
CA ILE A 71 -3.32 -4.39 -3.72
C ILE A 71 -2.72 -3.02 -4.06
N ALA A 72 -3.52 -1.96 -4.06
CA ALA A 72 -3.05 -0.60 -4.30
C ALA A 72 -2.03 -0.16 -3.23
N LEU A 73 -2.35 -0.39 -1.95
CA LEU A 73 -1.44 -0.10 -0.83
C LEU A 73 -0.15 -0.91 -0.91
N ALA A 74 -0.21 -2.18 -1.31
CA ALA A 74 0.99 -2.98 -1.54
C ALA A 74 1.91 -2.32 -2.58
N GLY A 75 1.37 -1.75 -3.66
CA GLY A 75 2.14 -0.98 -4.64
C GLY A 75 2.83 0.25 -4.06
N VAL A 76 2.11 1.03 -3.24
CA VAL A 76 2.67 2.22 -2.56
C VAL A 76 3.81 1.83 -1.63
N VAL A 77 3.61 0.77 -0.83
CA VAL A 77 4.59 0.26 0.12
C VAL A 77 5.82 -0.30 -0.61
N VAL A 78 5.62 -1.05 -1.70
CA VAL A 78 6.71 -1.57 -2.53
C VAL A 78 7.54 -0.42 -3.13
N ASN A 79 6.89 0.61 -3.68
CA ASN A 79 7.60 1.76 -4.26
C ASN A 79 8.48 2.47 -3.22
N ASN A 80 7.95 2.72 -2.02
CA ASN A 80 8.71 3.36 -0.94
C ASN A 80 9.90 2.48 -0.50
N ASN A 81 9.71 1.17 -0.40
CA ASN A 81 10.78 0.24 -0.05
C ASN A 81 11.86 0.14 -1.13
N ILE A 82 11.48 0.21 -2.42
CA ILE A 82 12.44 0.13 -3.52
C ILE A 82 13.47 1.25 -3.41
N VAL A 83 13.01 2.49 -3.19
CA VAL A 83 13.89 3.67 -3.09
C VAL A 83 14.85 3.57 -1.89
N LEU A 84 14.38 3.03 -0.77
CA LEU A 84 15.19 2.83 0.44
C LEU A 84 16.27 1.77 0.21
N ILE A 85 15.88 0.59 -0.30
CA ILE A 85 16.79 -0.53 -0.49
C ILE A 85 17.80 -0.24 -1.60
N ASP A 86 17.38 0.38 -2.71
CA ASP A 86 18.28 0.79 -3.80
C ASP A 86 19.39 1.72 -3.31
N THR A 87 19.03 2.69 -2.45
CA THR A 87 20.00 3.62 -1.87
C THR A 87 20.95 2.91 -0.89
N TYR A 88 20.41 2.00 -0.07
CA TYR A 88 21.22 1.19 0.83
C TYR A 88 22.19 0.28 0.07
N ASP A 89 21.72 -0.42 -0.96
CA ASP A 89 22.55 -1.31 -1.78
C ASP A 89 23.66 -0.52 -2.50
N ARG A 90 23.34 0.69 -3.01
CA ARG A 90 24.34 1.59 -3.60
C ARG A 90 25.43 2.00 -2.60
N LEU A 91 25.05 2.43 -1.40
CA LEU A 91 26.03 2.81 -0.35
C LEU A 91 26.88 1.61 0.10
N ARG A 92 26.29 0.41 0.14
CA ARG A 92 27.02 -0.83 0.42
C ARG A 92 28.04 -1.17 -0.67
N GLU A 93 27.73 -0.88 -1.93
CA GLU A 93 28.65 -1.04 -3.07
C GLU A 93 29.76 0.02 -3.08
N GLU A 94 29.49 1.23 -2.59
CA GLU A 94 30.49 2.27 -2.34
C GLU A 94 31.43 1.97 -1.16
N GLY A 95 31.22 0.86 -0.44
CA GLY A 95 32.11 0.39 0.62
C GLY A 95 31.75 0.87 2.03
N TRP A 96 30.57 1.45 2.23
CA TRP A 96 30.12 1.91 3.54
C TRP A 96 29.86 0.74 4.50
N ASP A 97 30.12 0.96 5.79
CA ASP A 97 29.70 0.03 6.84
C ASP A 97 28.16 -0.08 6.87
N LYS A 98 27.65 -1.24 7.32
CA LYS A 98 26.21 -1.51 7.34
C LYS A 98 25.42 -0.46 8.13
N MET A 99 25.91 -0.06 9.30
CA MET A 99 25.19 0.88 10.15
C MET A 99 25.17 2.28 9.55
N ASP A 100 26.31 2.72 9.03
CA ASP A 100 26.46 4.04 8.41
C ASP A 100 25.63 4.14 7.13
N ALA A 101 25.60 3.07 6.32
CA ALA A 101 24.77 2.99 5.13
C ALA A 101 23.28 3.13 5.45
N VAL A 102 22.78 2.51 6.53
CA VAL A 102 21.37 2.64 6.94
C VAL A 102 21.07 4.08 7.38
N LEU A 103 21.90 4.66 8.24
CA LEU A 103 21.71 6.03 8.73
C LEU A 103 21.72 7.05 7.60
N GLN A 104 22.66 6.91 6.66
CA GLN A 104 22.77 7.78 5.50
C GLN A 104 21.58 7.60 4.54
N THR A 105 21.17 6.36 4.27
CA THR A 105 19.96 6.05 3.49
C THR A 105 18.74 6.76 4.06
N CYS A 106 18.52 6.62 5.37
CA CYS A 106 17.41 7.28 6.07
C CYS A 106 17.50 8.81 5.94
N ARG A 107 18.69 9.39 6.10
CA ARG A 107 18.88 10.84 6.00
C ARG A 107 18.58 11.38 4.59
N GLU A 108 18.94 10.66 3.54
CA GLU A 108 18.71 11.07 2.15
C GLU A 108 17.25 10.85 1.70
N ARG A 109 16.63 9.74 2.12
CA ARG A 109 15.35 9.29 1.57
C ARG A 109 14.15 9.49 2.49
N ALA A 110 14.33 9.79 3.77
CA ALA A 110 13.21 9.99 4.70
C ALA A 110 12.26 11.09 4.23
N ARG A 111 12.77 12.22 3.72
CA ARG A 111 11.93 13.32 3.23
C ARG A 111 11.05 12.90 2.03
N PRO A 112 11.62 12.34 0.94
CA PRO A 112 10.82 11.80 -0.16
C PRO A 112 9.78 10.76 0.29
N VAL A 113 10.17 9.78 1.11
CA VAL A 113 9.29 8.68 1.53
C VAL A 113 8.15 9.15 2.42
N VAL A 114 8.42 10.10 3.32
CA VAL A 114 7.35 10.70 4.13
C VAL A 114 6.38 11.50 3.26
N LEU A 115 6.89 12.24 2.26
CA LEU A 115 6.05 13.02 1.36
C LEU A 115 5.14 12.14 0.50
N THR A 116 5.62 11.01 -0.01
CA THR A 116 4.79 10.06 -0.76
C THR A 116 3.72 9.42 0.13
N ALA A 117 4.08 9.01 1.36
CA ALA A 117 3.13 8.44 2.31
C ALA A 117 2.04 9.45 2.71
N VAL A 118 2.43 10.67 3.06
CA VAL A 118 1.49 11.74 3.42
C VAL A 118 0.60 12.12 2.24
N SER A 119 1.14 12.19 1.02
CA SER A 119 0.36 12.46 -0.19
C SER A 119 -0.68 11.37 -0.45
N ALA A 120 -0.31 10.10 -0.30
CA ALA A 120 -1.24 8.98 -0.43
C ALA A 120 -2.38 9.08 0.60
N ILE A 121 -2.03 9.31 1.87
CA ILE A 121 -3.01 9.48 2.95
C ILE A 121 -3.96 10.64 2.64
N LEU A 122 -3.43 11.83 2.39
CA LEU A 122 -4.23 13.04 2.11
C LEU A 122 -5.13 12.89 0.88
N GLY A 123 -4.70 12.11 -0.12
CA GLY A 123 -5.46 11.88 -1.34
C GLY A 123 -6.76 11.10 -1.12
N VAL A 124 -6.77 10.15 -0.18
CA VAL A 124 -7.95 9.33 0.10
C VAL A 124 -8.66 9.71 1.40
N LEU A 125 -8.00 10.49 2.27
CA LEU A 125 -8.52 10.91 3.58
C LEU A 125 -9.95 11.50 3.56
N PRO A 126 -10.34 12.41 2.63
CA PRO A 126 -11.72 12.92 2.58
C PRO A 126 -12.75 11.80 2.36
N ILE A 127 -12.42 10.84 1.50
CA ILE A 127 -13.27 9.70 1.15
C ILE A 127 -13.38 8.76 2.34
N ALA A 128 -12.29 8.50 3.07
CA ALA A 128 -12.30 7.72 4.31
C ALA A 128 -13.28 8.28 5.35
N PHE A 129 -13.42 9.61 5.41
CA PHE A 129 -14.38 10.29 6.30
C PHE A 129 -15.82 10.36 5.73
N GLY A 130 -16.08 9.76 4.56
CA GLY A 130 -17.40 9.75 3.92
C GLY A 130 -17.81 11.11 3.34
N LEU A 131 -16.83 11.98 3.05
CA LEU A 131 -17.06 13.27 2.42
C LEU A 131 -16.98 13.12 0.90
N ASP A 132 -18.09 13.38 0.22
CA ASP A 132 -18.14 13.52 -1.23
C ASP A 132 -18.07 15.00 -1.60
N LEU A 133 -16.94 15.40 -2.20
CA LEU A 133 -16.66 16.79 -2.55
C LEU A 133 -16.91 16.99 -4.05
N GLU A 134 -18.14 17.34 -4.44
CA GLU A 134 -18.42 17.79 -5.79
C GLU A 134 -18.00 19.25 -5.97
N ILE A 135 -16.69 19.47 -6.21
CA ILE A 135 -16.08 20.79 -6.37
C ILE A 135 -16.76 21.62 -7.48
N PHE A 136 -17.22 20.95 -8.54
CA PHE A 136 -17.84 21.60 -9.70
C PHE A 136 -19.29 22.01 -9.48
N HIS A 137 -20.05 21.30 -8.64
CA HIS A 137 -21.44 21.64 -8.33
C HIS A 137 -21.62 22.35 -6.98
N HIS A 138 -20.55 22.53 -6.20
CA HIS A 138 -20.61 23.12 -4.85
C HIS A 138 -21.61 22.40 -3.91
N GLU A 139 -21.89 21.13 -4.17
CA GLU A 139 -22.68 20.30 -3.27
C GLU A 139 -21.76 19.44 -2.42
N THR A 140 -22.03 19.40 -1.12
CA THR A 140 -21.33 18.53 -0.17
C THR A 140 -22.33 17.50 0.30
N THR A 141 -22.20 16.27 -0.20
CA THR A 141 -23.03 15.17 0.27
C THR A 141 -22.21 14.34 1.26
N ILE A 142 -22.79 14.16 2.45
CA ILE A 142 -22.16 13.37 3.52
C ILE A 142 -22.88 12.02 3.54
N ASN A 143 -22.13 10.93 3.38
CA ASN A 143 -22.65 9.56 3.29
C ASN A 143 -23.60 9.31 2.10
N ALA A 144 -23.23 9.73 0.89
CA ALA A 144 -23.96 9.30 -0.29
C ALA A 144 -23.80 7.77 -0.51
N PRO A 145 -24.83 7.06 -1.02
CA PRO A 145 -24.75 5.63 -1.30
C PRO A 145 -23.60 5.24 -2.25
N SER A 146 -23.23 6.14 -3.16
CA SER A 146 -22.11 5.98 -4.09
C SER A 146 -20.75 6.00 -3.38
N THR A 147 -20.60 6.81 -2.32
CA THR A 147 -19.36 6.96 -1.55
C THR A 147 -19.06 5.72 -0.72
N GLN A 148 -20.07 4.94 -0.35
CA GLN A 148 -19.95 3.76 0.51
C GLN A 148 -18.99 2.69 -0.04
N TRP A 149 -18.92 2.52 -1.36
CA TRP A 149 -17.96 1.61 -2.00
C TRP A 149 -16.53 2.16 -2.01
N TRP A 150 -16.38 3.48 -2.02
CA TRP A 150 -15.09 4.16 -1.99
C TRP A 150 -14.52 4.28 -0.59
N ILE A 151 -15.39 4.36 0.44
CA ILE A 151 -14.99 4.35 1.85
C ILE A 151 -14.19 3.08 2.18
N SER A 152 -14.70 1.89 1.82
CA SER A 152 -14.00 0.62 2.10
C SER A 152 -12.67 0.44 1.35
N LEU A 153 -12.48 1.14 0.24
CA LEU A 153 -11.21 1.19 -0.48
C LEU A 153 -10.26 2.18 0.20
N SER A 154 -10.78 3.32 0.62
CA SER A 154 -10.02 4.38 1.27
C SER A 154 -9.54 4.02 2.67
N SER A 155 -10.38 3.35 3.47
CA SER A 155 -10.04 2.87 4.82
C SER A 155 -9.01 1.74 4.78
N ALA A 156 -8.82 1.11 3.62
CA ALA A 156 -7.73 0.17 3.41
C ALA A 156 -6.40 0.86 3.05
N ILE A 157 -6.39 2.16 2.73
CA ILE A 157 -5.19 2.90 2.33
C ILE A 157 -4.68 3.85 3.43
N VAL A 158 -5.61 4.44 4.20
CA VAL A 158 -5.36 5.38 5.31
C VAL A 158 -5.31 4.64 6.65
#